data_AF-A0A3M1CJW6-F1
#
_entry.id   AF-A0A3M1CJW6-F1
#
_cell.length_a   1.000
_cell.length_b   1.000
_cell.length_c   1.000
_cell.angle_alpha   90.00
_cell.angle_beta   90.00
_cell.angle_gamma   90.00
#
_symmetry.space_group_name_H-M   'P 1'
#
loop_
_entity.id
_entity.type
_entity.pdbx_description
1 polymer ?
#
loop_
_entity_poly.entity_id
_entity_poly.type
_entity_poly.pdbx_seq_one_letter_code
_entity_poly.pdbx_strand_id
1 'polypeptide(L)'
;VDEGTASASEIVSGAIQDWDRGLIIGNPTYGKGLVQQIFPISNDGSLNLKLTTAKYYVPSGRCIQRSDRQGKRPAGHPVISDEETTDSMLIKDKPVFYTNNGRKVYGGGGIIPDIQVERETYKPIEINLERQGMFFDFAVKYVADHPDVKPTLTITDDILEQFRRFLKEKKFTYKSVLQSSLEELQKTIKEEGKEDEFSATLARMDSLIEQEKHNDFNESKEYIRRAIKREIVRSIAGERGVYEHVILPTDKTIAKAVEVLKSPDTYAKMMQAGQKKAEL
;
A
#
# COMPACT_ATOMS: atom_id res chain seq x y z
N VAL A 1 -7.19 8.61 -2.03
CA VAL A 1 -7.49 7.39 -2.83
C VAL A 1 -6.20 6.61 -3.02
N ASP A 2 -6.30 5.33 -3.31
CA ASP A 2 -5.17 4.39 -3.43
C ASP A 2 -5.55 3.16 -4.27
N GLU A 3 -4.66 2.18 -4.39
CA GLU A 3 -4.88 0.94 -5.13
C GLU A 3 -6.06 0.09 -4.62
N GLY A 4 -6.47 0.26 -3.35
CA GLY A 4 -7.66 -0.37 -2.77
C GLY A 4 -8.96 0.31 -3.18
N THR A 5 -8.88 1.52 -3.74
CA THR A 5 -10.03 2.26 -4.26
C THR A 5 -10.50 1.61 -5.57
N ALA A 6 -11.65 0.93 -5.53
CA ALA A 6 -12.20 0.22 -6.69
C ALA A 6 -13.70 0.46 -6.88
N SER A 7 -14.20 0.29 -8.10
CA SER A 7 -15.65 0.25 -8.39
C SER A 7 -16.35 1.58 -8.04
N ALA A 8 -17.34 1.58 -7.14
CA ALA A 8 -18.13 2.77 -6.82
C ALA A 8 -17.26 3.94 -6.31
N SER A 9 -16.21 3.67 -5.53
CA SER A 9 -15.30 4.69 -5.03
C SER A 9 -14.52 5.38 -6.15
N GLU A 10 -14.24 4.67 -7.26
CA GLU A 10 -13.59 5.25 -8.43
C GLU A 10 -14.56 6.11 -9.25
N ILE A 11 -15.84 5.73 -9.31
CA ILE A 11 -16.89 6.55 -9.93
C ILE A 11 -17.02 7.87 -9.19
N VAL A 12 -17.09 7.83 -7.85
CA VAL A 12 -17.19 9.03 -7.01
C VAL A 12 -15.94 9.90 -7.17
N SER A 13 -14.75 9.31 -7.05
CA SER A 13 -13.48 10.04 -7.17
C SER A 13 -13.30 10.66 -8.55
N GLY A 14 -13.62 9.91 -9.61
CA GLY A 14 -13.58 10.40 -10.98
C GLY A 14 -14.59 11.49 -11.25
N ALA A 15 -15.81 11.40 -10.70
CA ALA A 15 -16.81 12.46 -10.83
C ALA A 15 -16.36 13.76 -10.12
N ILE A 16 -15.82 13.66 -8.91
CA ILE A 16 -15.27 14.84 -8.19
C ILE A 16 -14.17 15.52 -9.01
N GLN A 17 -13.25 14.73 -9.58
CA GLN A 17 -12.16 15.22 -10.42
C GLN A 17 -12.67 15.86 -11.71
N ASP A 18 -13.51 15.14 -12.46
CA ASP A 18 -13.95 15.51 -13.80
C ASP A 18 -14.91 16.71 -13.81
N TRP A 19 -15.74 16.86 -12.77
CA TRP A 19 -16.61 18.03 -12.58
C TRP A 19 -15.89 19.22 -11.92
N ASP A 20 -14.61 19.08 -11.64
CA ASP A 20 -13.80 20.07 -10.93
C ASP A 20 -14.49 20.51 -9.63
N ARG A 21 -15.01 19.53 -8.87
CA ARG A 21 -15.57 19.75 -7.52
C ARG A 21 -14.51 19.61 -6.42
N GLY A 22 -13.38 18.98 -6.73
CA GLY A 22 -12.25 18.88 -5.82
C GLY A 22 -11.03 18.21 -6.46
N LEU A 23 -9.91 18.28 -5.76
CA LEU A 23 -8.68 17.59 -6.12
C LEU A 23 -8.66 16.17 -5.53
N ILE A 24 -8.12 15.23 -6.29
CA ILE A 24 -7.88 13.86 -5.83
C ILE A 24 -6.43 13.74 -5.37
N ILE A 25 -6.23 13.24 -4.15
CA ILE A 25 -4.92 13.08 -3.51
C ILE A 25 -4.70 11.61 -3.14
N GLY A 26 -3.48 11.10 -3.35
CA GLY A 26 -3.04 9.77 -2.93
C GLY A 26 -2.32 9.01 -4.04
N ASN A 27 -2.71 7.76 -4.30
CA ASN A 27 -2.11 6.89 -5.33
C ASN A 27 -3.12 6.48 -6.41
N PRO A 28 -2.67 6.07 -7.61
CA PRO A 28 -3.55 5.57 -8.66
C PRO A 28 -4.50 4.47 -8.16
N THR A 29 -5.77 4.57 -8.54
CA THR A 29 -6.78 3.61 -8.10
C THR A 29 -6.71 2.29 -8.85
N TYR A 30 -7.47 1.29 -8.40
CA TYR A 30 -7.45 -0.07 -8.93
C TYR A 30 -7.65 -0.13 -10.46
N GLY A 31 -8.58 0.67 -11.00
CA GLY A 31 -8.95 0.68 -12.41
C GLY A 31 -9.98 -0.37 -12.76
N LYS A 32 -10.97 -0.59 -11.90
CA LYS A 32 -12.10 -1.49 -12.20
C LYS A 32 -13.21 -0.69 -12.86
N GLY A 33 -13.15 -0.56 -14.18
CA GLY A 33 -14.08 0.11 -15.07
C GLY A 33 -15.29 -0.72 -15.54
N LEU A 34 -15.58 -1.85 -14.88
CA LEU A 34 -16.56 -2.86 -15.35
C LEU A 34 -17.78 -2.96 -14.44
N VAL A 35 -18.95 -3.12 -15.04
CA VAL A 35 -20.21 -3.43 -14.38
C VAL A 35 -20.47 -4.93 -14.47
N GLN A 36 -20.71 -5.57 -13.32
CA GLN A 36 -20.99 -7.00 -13.23
C GLN A 36 -22.35 -7.22 -12.58
N GLN A 37 -23.14 -8.10 -13.18
CA GLN A 37 -24.43 -8.54 -12.65
C GLN A 37 -24.38 -10.03 -12.32
N ILE A 38 -25.09 -10.42 -11.26
CA ILE A 38 -25.20 -11.79 -10.82
C ILE A 38 -26.56 -12.32 -11.28
N PHE A 39 -26.55 -13.40 -12.05
CA PHE A 39 -27.73 -14.09 -12.54
C PHE A 39 -27.86 -15.44 -11.81
N PRO A 40 -28.92 -15.68 -11.04
CA PRO A 40 -29.14 -16.98 -10.43
C PRO A 40 -29.45 -18.01 -11.54
N ILE A 41 -28.74 -19.14 -11.52
CA ILE A 41 -28.98 -20.24 -12.45
C ILE A 41 -29.85 -21.31 -11.77
N SER A 42 -29.67 -21.51 -10.47
CA SER A 42 -30.51 -22.42 -9.68
C SER A 42 -31.56 -21.66 -8.88
N ASN A 43 -32.73 -22.27 -8.70
CA ASN A 43 -33.84 -21.68 -7.94
C ASN A 43 -33.52 -21.51 -6.44
N ASP A 44 -32.57 -22.28 -5.92
CA ASP A 44 -32.11 -22.23 -4.53
C ASP A 44 -30.93 -21.26 -4.32
N GLY A 45 -30.46 -20.59 -5.38
CA GLY A 45 -29.34 -19.65 -5.32
C GLY A 45 -27.96 -20.28 -5.08
N SER A 46 -27.85 -21.62 -5.06
CA SER A 46 -26.58 -22.33 -4.92
C SER A 46 -25.63 -22.13 -6.11
N LEU A 47 -26.18 -21.83 -7.30
CA LEU A 47 -25.42 -21.56 -8.51
C LEU A 47 -25.78 -20.20 -9.11
N ASN A 48 -24.77 -19.35 -9.27
CA ASN A 48 -24.91 -18.01 -9.84
C ASN A 48 -23.87 -17.75 -10.93
N LEU A 49 -24.29 -17.10 -12.01
CA LEU A 49 -23.43 -16.59 -13.08
C LEU A 49 -23.12 -15.11 -12.83
N LYS A 50 -21.84 -14.78 -12.66
CA LYS A 50 -21.38 -13.38 -12.62
C LYS A 50 -20.98 -12.93 -14.02
N LEU A 51 -21.80 -12.13 -14.66
CA LEU A 51 -21.58 -11.65 -16.03
C LEU A 51 -21.21 -10.17 -16.03
N THR A 52 -20.13 -9.83 -16.73
CA THR A 52 -19.79 -8.43 -17.02
C THR A 52 -20.67 -7.92 -18.14
N THR A 53 -21.50 -6.91 -17.88
CA THR A 53 -22.52 -6.43 -18.82
C THR A 53 -22.21 -5.07 -19.42
N ALA A 54 -21.35 -4.27 -18.79
CA ALA A 54 -21.00 -2.95 -19.31
C ALA A 54 -19.60 -2.48 -18.86
N LYS A 55 -19.12 -1.44 -19.54
CA LYS A 55 -18.03 -0.56 -19.09
C LYS A 55 -18.63 0.75 -18.61
N TYR A 56 -18.08 1.34 -17.56
CA TYR A 56 -18.45 2.69 -17.18
C TYR A 56 -17.36 3.69 -17.59
N TYR A 57 -17.83 4.91 -17.86
CA TYR A 57 -17.02 6.06 -18.25
C TYR A 57 -17.33 7.19 -17.27
N VAL A 58 -16.29 7.86 -16.78
CA VAL A 58 -16.44 9.04 -15.91
C VAL A 58 -16.79 10.28 -16.76
N PRO A 59 -17.30 11.38 -16.18
CA PRO A 59 -17.91 12.51 -16.92
C PRO A 59 -17.06 13.14 -18.05
N SER A 60 -15.73 13.06 -17.95
CA SER A 60 -14.81 13.48 -19.02
C SER A 60 -14.86 12.59 -20.27
N GLY A 61 -15.58 11.46 -20.22
CA GLY A 61 -15.69 10.48 -21.30
C GLY A 61 -14.58 9.43 -21.28
N ARG A 62 -13.74 9.38 -20.23
CA ARG A 62 -12.65 8.40 -20.14
C ARG A 62 -13.09 7.08 -19.52
N CYS A 63 -12.68 5.98 -20.14
CA CYS A 63 -12.76 4.66 -19.54
C CYS A 63 -11.61 4.51 -18.55
N ILE A 64 -11.92 4.09 -17.32
CA ILE A 64 -10.89 3.88 -16.30
C ILE A 64 -10.47 2.42 -16.17
N GLN A 65 -11.08 1.51 -16.93
CA GLN A 65 -10.72 0.09 -16.91
C GLN A 65 -9.23 -0.07 -17.22
N ARG A 66 -8.52 -0.71 -16.29
CA ARG A 66 -7.14 -1.14 -16.51
C ARG A 66 -7.13 -2.17 -17.64
N SER A 67 -6.22 -2.01 -18.60
CA SER A 67 -6.13 -2.98 -19.69
C SER A 67 -5.66 -4.31 -19.14
N ASP A 68 -6.37 -5.38 -19.48
CA ASP A 68 -5.95 -6.77 -19.23
C ASP A 68 -4.81 -7.11 -20.20
N ARG A 69 -3.67 -6.42 -20.13
CA ARG A 69 -2.46 -6.95 -20.75
C ARG A 69 -1.99 -8.08 -19.84
N GLN A 70 -2.59 -9.26 -20.06
CA GLN A 70 -1.93 -10.52 -19.79
C GLN A 70 -0.54 -10.40 -20.39
N GLY A 71 0.47 -10.25 -19.55
CA GLY A 71 1.84 -10.25 -20.00
C GLY A 71 2.06 -11.53 -20.78
N LYS A 72 2.32 -11.44 -22.08
CA LYS A 72 3.12 -12.47 -22.74
C LYS A 72 4.43 -12.53 -21.97
N ARG A 73 4.58 -13.51 -21.09
CA ARG A 73 5.84 -13.80 -20.44
C ARG A 73 6.42 -15.08 -21.05
N PRO A 74 7.73 -15.13 -21.31
CA PRO A 74 8.40 -16.36 -21.73
C PRO A 74 8.25 -17.42 -20.62
N ALA A 75 8.04 -18.67 -21.01
CA ALA A 75 7.85 -19.79 -20.08
C ALA A 75 9.11 -19.98 -19.20
N GLY A 76 8.94 -20.07 -17.87
CA GLY A 76 10.01 -20.51 -16.96
C GLY A 76 10.22 -19.72 -15.66
N HIS A 77 9.50 -18.63 -15.39
CA HIS A 77 9.63 -17.90 -14.11
C HIS A 77 8.54 -18.28 -13.10
N PRO A 78 8.88 -18.55 -11.82
CA PRO A 78 7.91 -18.84 -10.77
C PRO A 78 6.93 -17.68 -10.58
N VAL A 79 5.68 -18.03 -10.25
CA VAL A 79 4.59 -17.10 -9.97
C VAL A 79 4.92 -16.31 -8.71
N ILE A 80 5.54 -15.14 -8.88
CA ILE A 80 5.39 -14.04 -7.92
C ILE A 80 4.08 -13.36 -8.32
N SER A 81 3.14 -13.36 -7.38
CA SER A 81 1.75 -12.89 -7.44
C SER A 81 1.40 -11.89 -8.54
N ASP A 82 0.23 -12.05 -9.15
CA ASP A 82 -0.40 -11.20 -10.17
C ASP A 82 -0.50 -9.69 -9.82
N GLU A 83 -0.10 -9.28 -8.61
CA GLU A 83 -0.09 -7.90 -8.15
C GLU A 83 1.09 -7.07 -8.72
N GLU A 84 2.19 -7.67 -9.17
CA GLU A 84 3.43 -6.91 -9.47
C GLU A 84 3.67 -6.53 -10.94
N THR A 85 2.78 -6.85 -11.90
CA THR A 85 3.10 -6.59 -13.34
C THR A 85 2.09 -5.83 -14.18
N THR A 86 1.14 -5.14 -13.56
CA THR A 86 0.20 -4.27 -14.29
C THR A 86 0.43 -2.77 -14.14
N ASP A 87 1.44 -2.34 -13.38
CA ASP A 87 1.66 -0.91 -13.08
C ASP A 87 2.50 -0.16 -14.15
N SER A 88 2.98 -0.85 -15.18
CA SER A 88 3.97 -0.30 -16.13
C SER A 88 3.40 0.51 -17.30
N MET A 89 2.12 0.92 -17.27
CA MET A 89 1.71 2.00 -18.19
C MET A 89 2.12 3.34 -17.58
N LEU A 90 3.31 3.79 -17.98
CA LEU A 90 3.76 5.15 -17.71
C LEU A 90 2.66 6.12 -18.17
N ILE A 91 2.39 7.16 -17.37
CA ILE A 91 1.33 8.15 -17.63
C ILE A 91 1.38 8.69 -19.08
N LYS A 92 2.58 8.78 -19.65
CA LYS A 92 2.83 9.22 -21.03
C LYS A 92 2.12 8.40 -22.12
N ASP A 93 1.83 7.12 -21.83
CA ASP A 93 1.23 6.18 -22.78
C ASP A 93 -0.31 6.05 -22.59
N LYS A 94 -0.87 6.81 -21.63
CA LYS A 94 -2.31 6.77 -21.31
C LYS A 94 -3.09 7.79 -22.17
N PRO A 95 -4.32 7.45 -22.59
CA PRO A 95 -5.16 8.36 -23.34
C PRO A 95 -5.49 9.61 -22.51
N VAL A 96 -5.31 10.77 -23.12
CA VAL A 96 -5.52 12.08 -22.48
C VAL A 96 -6.96 12.53 -22.66
N PHE A 97 -7.55 13.01 -21.57
CA PHE A 97 -8.88 13.61 -21.51
C PHE A 97 -8.79 14.92 -20.73
N TYR A 98 -9.91 15.63 -20.66
CA TYR A 98 -10.00 16.90 -19.96
C TYR A 98 -11.21 16.94 -19.04
N THR A 99 -11.03 17.50 -17.85
CA THR A 99 -12.15 17.84 -16.94
C THR A 99 -13.03 18.92 -17.56
N ASN A 100 -14.15 19.24 -16.93
CA ASN A 100 -15.06 20.29 -17.43
C ASN A 100 -14.39 21.67 -17.53
N ASN A 101 -13.48 21.98 -16.61
CA ASN A 101 -12.67 23.20 -16.65
C ASN A 101 -11.38 23.04 -17.47
N GLY A 102 -11.15 21.90 -18.14
CA GLY A 102 -10.02 21.71 -19.03
C GLY A 102 -8.72 21.23 -18.36
N ARG A 103 -8.77 20.72 -17.12
CA ARG A 103 -7.58 20.11 -16.49
C ARG A 103 -7.28 18.77 -17.16
N LYS A 104 -6.01 18.51 -17.41
CA LYS A 104 -5.56 17.28 -18.06
C LYS A 104 -5.78 16.09 -17.12
N VAL A 105 -6.47 15.07 -17.61
CA VAL A 105 -6.71 13.80 -16.90
C VAL A 105 -6.48 12.62 -17.83
N TYR A 106 -6.41 11.41 -17.29
CA TYR A 106 -5.97 10.22 -18.02
C TYR A 106 -6.95 9.07 -17.90
N GLY A 107 -7.24 8.38 -19.00
CA GLY A 107 -7.97 7.11 -18.98
C GLY A 107 -7.04 5.89 -18.86
N GLY A 108 -7.63 4.70 -18.78
CA GLY A 108 -6.93 3.42 -18.91
C GLY A 108 -6.06 3.03 -17.70
N GLY A 109 -6.70 2.66 -16.59
CA GLY A 109 -6.00 2.14 -15.39
C GLY A 109 -6.24 2.96 -14.12
N GLY A 110 -7.50 3.23 -13.81
CA GLY A 110 -7.92 3.93 -12.60
C GLY A 110 -7.96 5.45 -12.73
N ILE A 111 -8.36 6.08 -11.64
CA ILE A 111 -8.26 7.51 -11.40
C ILE A 111 -6.82 7.79 -10.98
N ILE A 112 -6.15 8.62 -11.78
CA ILE A 112 -4.84 9.16 -11.42
C ILE A 112 -5.08 10.41 -10.56
N PRO A 113 -4.54 10.46 -9.32
CA PRO A 113 -4.66 11.63 -8.46
C PRO A 113 -4.06 12.88 -9.09
N ASP A 114 -4.64 14.04 -8.77
CA ASP A 114 -4.09 15.34 -9.11
C ASP A 114 -2.79 15.61 -8.32
N ILE A 115 -2.71 15.07 -7.10
CA ILE A 115 -1.55 15.15 -6.23
C ILE A 115 -1.18 13.74 -5.78
N GLN A 116 -0.03 13.26 -6.24
CA GLN A 116 0.50 11.98 -5.79
C GLN A 116 1.25 12.14 -4.48
N VAL A 117 1.04 11.18 -3.58
CA VAL A 117 1.74 11.12 -2.29
C VAL A 117 2.53 9.83 -2.27
N GLU A 118 3.84 9.94 -2.03
CA GLU A 118 4.73 8.79 -1.99
C GLU A 118 4.24 7.75 -0.99
N ARG A 119 4.06 6.53 -1.49
CA ARG A 119 3.62 5.40 -0.69
C ARG A 119 4.70 5.05 0.33
N GLU A 120 4.27 4.78 1.55
CA GLU A 120 5.15 4.15 2.52
C GLU A 120 5.38 2.69 2.11
N THR A 121 6.64 2.34 1.85
CA THR A 121 7.05 0.96 1.58
C THR A 121 7.48 0.32 2.88
N TYR A 122 7.05 -0.93 3.10
CA TYR A 122 7.38 -1.65 4.32
C TYR A 122 8.65 -2.46 4.14
N LYS A 123 9.50 -2.43 5.16
CA LYS A 123 10.69 -3.27 5.22
C LYS A 123 10.33 -4.70 5.61
N PRO A 124 11.18 -5.70 5.26
CA PRO A 124 10.94 -7.09 5.65
C PRO A 124 10.72 -7.26 7.15
N ILE A 125 11.45 -6.53 8.01
CA ILE A 125 11.25 -6.59 9.46
C ILE A 125 9.85 -6.11 9.87
N GLU A 126 9.37 -5.00 9.30
CA GLU A 126 8.08 -4.38 9.63
C GLU A 126 6.93 -5.33 9.27
N ILE A 127 6.97 -5.90 8.07
CA ILE A 127 6.00 -6.89 7.60
C ILE A 127 5.97 -8.10 8.53
N ASN A 128 7.15 -8.60 8.94
CA ASN A 128 7.23 -9.79 9.79
C ASN A 128 6.78 -9.52 11.23
N LEU A 129 7.04 -8.33 11.77
CA LEU A 129 6.53 -7.92 13.08
C LEU A 129 5.00 -7.89 13.10
N GLU A 130 4.38 -7.38 12.03
CA GLU A 130 2.92 -7.41 11.86
C GLU A 130 2.39 -8.84 11.70
N ARG A 131 2.96 -9.61 10.77
CA ARG A 131 2.50 -10.96 10.44
C ARG A 131 2.56 -11.92 11.63
N GLN A 132 3.57 -11.77 12.48
CA GLN A 132 3.73 -12.58 13.69
C GLN A 132 3.00 -12.00 14.91
N GLY A 133 2.26 -10.89 14.75
CA GLY A 133 1.47 -10.29 15.83
C GLY A 133 2.31 -9.66 16.95
N MET A 134 3.57 -9.31 16.70
CA MET A 134 4.49 -8.84 17.74
C MET A 134 4.02 -7.53 18.38
N PHE A 135 3.47 -6.61 17.58
CA PHE A 135 2.91 -5.36 18.10
C PHE A 135 1.68 -5.59 18.98
N PHE A 136 0.79 -6.49 18.56
CA PHE A 136 -0.42 -6.84 19.30
C PHE A 136 -0.07 -7.49 20.64
N ASP A 137 0.77 -8.53 20.63
CA ASP A 137 1.18 -9.21 21.86
C ASP A 137 1.89 -8.25 22.83
N PHE A 138 2.74 -7.37 22.30
CA PHE A 138 3.40 -6.35 23.13
C PHE A 138 2.40 -5.37 23.73
N ALA A 139 1.43 -4.89 22.95
CA ALA A 139 0.40 -3.99 23.44
C ALA A 139 -0.45 -4.64 24.54
N VAL A 140 -0.83 -5.91 24.39
CA VAL A 140 -1.55 -6.67 25.43
C VAL A 140 -0.74 -6.71 26.73
N LYS A 141 0.55 -7.06 26.67
CA LYS A 141 1.45 -7.06 27.85
C LYS A 141 1.57 -5.66 28.43
N TYR A 142 1.80 -4.65 27.60
CA TYR A 142 2.03 -3.28 28.03
C TYR A 142 0.82 -2.69 28.75
N VAL A 143 -0.40 -2.88 28.22
CA VAL A 143 -1.64 -2.40 28.84
C VAL A 143 -1.92 -3.12 30.16
N ALA A 144 -1.62 -4.43 30.26
CA ALA A 144 -1.76 -5.16 31.52
C ALA A 144 -0.83 -4.62 32.62
N ASP A 145 0.40 -4.23 32.26
CA ASP A 145 1.37 -3.64 33.19
C ASP A 145 1.11 -2.15 33.47
N HIS A 146 0.29 -1.47 32.64
CA HIS A 146 0.01 -0.02 32.72
C HIS A 146 -1.50 0.25 32.61
N PRO A 147 -2.31 -0.09 33.63
CA PRO A 147 -3.78 0.00 33.56
C PRO A 147 -4.32 1.43 33.33
N ASP A 148 -3.55 2.46 33.68
CA ASP A 148 -3.93 3.88 33.54
C ASP A 148 -3.41 4.54 32.24
N VAL A 149 -2.89 3.74 31.29
CA VAL A 149 -2.37 4.26 30.02
C VAL A 149 -3.46 5.00 29.24
N LYS A 150 -3.09 6.16 28.67
CA LYS A 150 -4.00 7.03 27.90
C LYS A 150 -3.69 6.99 26.41
N PRO A 151 -4.68 7.21 25.52
CA PRO A 151 -4.47 7.27 24.08
C PRO A 151 -3.47 8.34 23.61
N THR A 152 -3.25 9.37 24.43
CA THR A 152 -2.27 10.44 24.19
C THR A 152 -0.81 10.01 24.45
N LEU A 153 -0.57 8.74 24.81
CA LEU A 153 0.77 8.17 24.99
C LEU A 153 1.69 8.48 23.79
N THR A 154 2.95 8.75 24.12
CA THR A 154 4.06 8.84 23.16
C THR A 154 4.97 7.66 23.36
N ILE A 155 5.33 6.96 22.27
CA ILE A 155 6.27 5.83 22.34
C ILE A 155 7.68 6.39 22.46
N THR A 156 8.19 6.40 23.68
CA THR A 156 9.55 6.86 24.02
C THR A 156 10.60 5.81 23.63
N ASP A 157 11.87 6.20 23.66
CA ASP A 157 12.97 5.26 23.44
C ASP A 157 13.01 4.15 24.50
N ASP A 158 12.56 4.42 25.73
CA ASP A 158 12.43 3.39 26.75
C ASP A 158 11.38 2.33 26.36
N ILE A 159 10.21 2.73 25.86
CA ILE A 159 9.18 1.79 25.39
C ILE A 159 9.69 1.00 24.18
N LEU A 160 10.49 1.62 23.29
CA LEU A 160 11.15 0.89 22.21
C LEU A 160 12.17 -0.14 22.72
N GLU A 161 12.95 0.19 23.75
CA GLU A 161 13.89 -0.74 24.38
C GLU A 161 13.13 -1.90 25.05
N GLN A 162 12.00 -1.62 25.70
CA GLN A 162 11.07 -2.64 26.23
C GLN A 162 10.57 -3.57 25.11
N PHE A 163 10.14 -3.01 23.97
CA PHE A 163 9.73 -3.79 22.81
C PHE A 163 10.89 -4.64 22.27
N ARG A 164 12.10 -4.10 22.21
CA ARG A 164 13.29 -4.85 21.78
C ARG A 164 13.61 -6.02 22.71
N ARG A 165 13.48 -5.85 24.03
CA ARG A 165 13.60 -6.95 25.00
C ARG A 165 12.50 -7.99 24.81
N PHE A 166 11.26 -7.54 24.61
CA PHE A 166 10.12 -8.40 24.34
C PHE A 166 10.33 -9.27 23.09
N LEU A 167 10.86 -8.72 22.00
CA LEU A 167 11.19 -9.49 20.79
C LEU A 167 12.25 -10.57 21.06
N LYS A 168 13.25 -10.29 21.90
CA LYS A 168 14.26 -11.28 22.33
C LYS A 168 13.63 -12.40 23.16
N GLU A 169 12.76 -12.04 24.12
CA GLU A 169 12.02 -13.01 24.95
C GLU A 169 11.14 -13.94 24.10
N LYS A 170 10.45 -13.37 23.11
CA LYS A 170 9.61 -14.09 22.16
C LYS A 170 10.41 -14.87 21.10
N LYS A 171 11.74 -14.74 21.09
CA LYS A 171 12.65 -15.31 20.08
C LYS A 171 12.18 -14.96 18.66
N PHE A 172 11.75 -13.72 18.46
CA PHE A 172 11.32 -13.23 17.15
C PHE A 172 12.46 -13.40 16.14
N THR A 173 12.16 -14.06 15.04
CA THR A 173 13.06 -14.20 13.89
C THR A 173 12.27 -13.97 12.61
N TYR A 174 12.95 -13.52 11.57
CA TYR A 174 12.37 -13.41 10.25
C TYR A 174 13.39 -13.78 9.19
N LYS A 175 12.86 -14.21 8.04
CA LYS A 175 13.64 -14.51 6.86
C LYS A 175 13.43 -13.41 5.83
N SER A 176 14.51 -12.74 5.44
CA SER A 176 14.46 -11.73 4.37
C SER A 176 14.43 -12.41 3.00
N VAL A 177 14.09 -11.66 1.95
CA VAL A 177 14.19 -12.16 0.57
C VAL A 177 15.64 -12.49 0.25
N LEU A 178 16.60 -11.63 0.64
CA LEU A 178 18.03 -11.88 0.46
C LEU A 178 18.48 -13.19 1.13
N GLN A 179 18.03 -13.46 2.36
CA GLN A 179 18.33 -14.73 3.03
C GLN A 179 17.71 -15.91 2.29
N SER A 180 16.48 -15.76 1.78
CA SER A 180 15.81 -16.81 1.02
C SER A 180 16.55 -17.14 -0.27
N SER A 181 16.98 -16.12 -1.00
CA SER A 181 17.77 -16.28 -2.22
C SER A 181 19.16 -16.87 -1.94
N LEU A 182 19.79 -16.50 -0.82
CA LEU A 182 21.08 -17.07 -0.44
C LEU A 182 20.97 -18.56 -0.08
N GLU A 183 19.94 -18.96 0.67
CA GLU A 183 19.69 -20.37 0.97
C GLU A 183 19.38 -21.20 -0.28
N GLU A 184 18.67 -20.63 -1.26
CA GLU A 184 18.42 -21.28 -2.54
C GLU A 184 19.72 -21.44 -3.35
N LEU A 185 20.56 -20.41 -3.38
CA LEU A 185 21.90 -20.48 -4.00
C LEU A 185 22.80 -21.52 -3.31
N GLN A 186 22.80 -21.55 -1.97
CA GLN A 186 23.52 -22.55 -1.17
C GLN A 186 23.09 -23.97 -1.54
N LYS A 187 21.78 -24.19 -1.73
CA LYS A 187 21.24 -25.47 -2.17
C LYS A 187 21.75 -25.86 -3.56
N THR A 188 21.71 -24.96 -4.54
CA THR A 188 22.23 -25.23 -5.89
C THR A 188 23.73 -25.52 -5.89
N ILE A 189 24.53 -24.75 -5.15
CA ILE A 189 25.99 -24.97 -5.01
C ILE A 189 26.28 -26.36 -4.45
N LYS A 190 25.50 -26.79 -3.45
CA LYS A 190 25.61 -28.12 -2.87
C LYS A 190 25.24 -29.23 -3.86
N GLU A 191 24.17 -29.05 -4.61
CA GLU A 191 23.75 -30.01 -5.65
C GLU A 191 24.79 -30.14 -6.78
N GLU A 192 25.52 -29.06 -7.09
CA GLU A 192 26.63 -29.06 -8.04
C GLU A 192 27.98 -29.50 -7.45
N GLY A 193 28.07 -29.76 -6.15
CA GLY A 193 29.30 -30.19 -5.48
C GLY A 193 30.39 -29.10 -5.41
N LYS A 194 30.02 -27.81 -5.42
CA LYS A 194 30.94 -26.67 -5.43
C LYS A 194 31.07 -25.98 -4.05
N GLU A 195 30.74 -26.68 -2.97
CA GLU A 195 30.68 -26.10 -1.62
C GLU A 195 32.01 -25.47 -1.18
N ASP A 196 33.14 -26.14 -1.46
CA ASP A 196 34.47 -25.66 -1.07
C ASP A 196 34.84 -24.35 -1.77
N GLU A 197 34.54 -24.23 -3.07
CA GLU A 197 34.84 -23.05 -3.89
C GLU A 197 34.07 -21.81 -3.43
N PHE A 198 32.84 -21.98 -2.95
CA PHE A 198 31.94 -20.87 -2.60
C PHE A 198 31.85 -20.61 -1.09
N SER A 199 32.38 -21.50 -0.24
CA SER A 199 32.26 -21.45 1.23
C SER A 199 32.56 -20.07 1.84
N ALA A 200 33.70 -19.47 1.49
CA ALA A 200 34.12 -18.16 2.01
C ALA A 200 33.19 -17.02 1.55
N THR A 201 32.72 -17.08 0.30
CA THR A 201 31.81 -16.09 -0.27
C THR A 201 30.42 -16.19 0.37
N LEU A 202 29.91 -17.40 0.54
CA LEU A 202 28.63 -17.67 1.22
C LEU A 202 28.67 -17.15 2.66
N ALA A 203 29.71 -17.46 3.42
CA ALA A 203 29.88 -16.96 4.78
C ALA A 203 29.93 -15.41 4.85
N ARG A 204 30.55 -14.77 3.86
CA ARG A 204 30.56 -13.31 3.76
C ARG A 204 29.18 -12.74 3.45
N MET A 205 28.44 -13.36 2.53
CA MET A 205 27.06 -12.95 2.21
C MET A 205 26.14 -13.11 3.42
N ASP A 206 26.23 -14.24 4.14
CA ASP A 206 25.50 -14.47 5.39
C ASP A 206 25.79 -13.37 6.41
N SER A 207 27.07 -13.05 6.63
CA SER A 207 27.46 -11.98 7.57
C SER A 207 26.91 -10.60 7.18
N LEU A 208 26.87 -10.28 5.88
CA LEU A 208 26.32 -9.00 5.40
C LEU A 208 24.81 -8.93 5.58
N ILE A 209 24.11 -10.05 5.34
CA ILE A 209 22.66 -10.14 5.54
C ILE A 209 22.33 -9.99 7.03
N GLU A 210 23.06 -10.65 7.93
CA GLU A 210 22.83 -10.48 9.37
C GLU A 210 23.12 -9.05 9.86
N GLN A 211 24.13 -8.39 9.30
CA GLN A 211 24.39 -6.98 9.60
C GLN A 211 23.26 -6.07 9.10
N GLU A 212 22.71 -6.33 7.91
CA GLU A 212 21.58 -5.59 7.35
C GLU A 212 20.32 -5.73 8.21
N LYS A 213 19.99 -6.95 8.66
CA LYS A 213 18.87 -7.18 9.59
C LYS A 213 19.00 -6.41 10.91
N HIS A 214 20.22 -6.23 11.41
CA HIS A 214 20.46 -5.41 12.59
C HIS A 214 20.21 -3.92 12.33
N ASN A 215 20.53 -3.42 11.13
CA ASN A 215 20.28 -2.04 10.74
C ASN A 215 18.79 -1.78 10.46
N ASP A 216 18.10 -2.77 9.89
CA ASP A 216 16.67 -2.73 9.58
C ASP A 216 15.81 -2.25 10.76
N PHE A 217 16.02 -2.81 11.95
CA PHE A 217 15.29 -2.38 13.16
C PHE A 217 15.51 -0.90 13.48
N ASN A 218 16.75 -0.40 13.32
CA ASN A 218 17.08 0.99 13.62
C ASN A 218 16.45 1.96 12.63
N GLU A 219 16.43 1.59 11.35
CA GLU A 219 15.82 2.39 10.30
C GLU A 219 14.29 2.34 10.35
N SER A 220 13.70 1.27 10.88
CA SER A 220 12.26 1.09 11.07
C SER A 220 11.70 1.68 12.37
N LYS A 221 12.49 2.43 13.16
CA LYS A 221 12.05 2.93 14.46
C LYS A 221 10.77 3.77 14.40
N GLU A 222 10.63 4.64 13.40
CA GLU A 222 9.43 5.48 13.25
C GLU A 222 8.17 4.64 12.97
N TYR A 223 8.28 3.66 12.08
CA TYR A 223 7.20 2.71 11.82
C TYR A 223 6.85 1.92 13.09
N ILE A 224 7.85 1.35 13.76
CA ILE A 224 7.70 0.54 14.98
C ILE A 224 7.02 1.36 16.08
N ARG A 225 7.41 2.63 16.31
CA ARG A 225 6.75 3.52 17.27
C ARG A 225 5.27 3.68 16.92
N ARG A 226 4.96 3.95 15.66
CA ARG A 226 3.57 4.14 15.20
C ARG A 226 2.75 2.86 15.34
N ALA A 227 3.31 1.70 15.01
CA ALA A 227 2.64 0.40 15.12
C ALA A 227 2.39 -0.01 16.59
N ILE A 228 3.37 0.17 17.48
CA ILE A 228 3.19 -0.04 18.93
C ILE A 228 2.06 0.87 19.45
N LYS A 229 2.11 2.17 19.12
CA LYS A 229 1.08 3.12 19.53
C LYS A 229 -0.29 2.69 19.02
N ARG A 230 -0.38 2.27 17.75
CA ARG A 230 -1.62 1.80 17.13
C ARG A 230 -2.25 0.67 17.93
N GLU A 231 -1.48 -0.37 18.27
CA GLU A 231 -2.02 -1.53 19.00
C GLU A 231 -2.38 -1.20 20.46
N ILE A 232 -1.57 -0.38 21.15
CA ILE A 232 -1.92 0.09 22.51
C ILE A 232 -3.20 0.92 22.48
N VAL A 233 -3.29 1.90 21.58
CA VAL A 233 -4.48 2.77 21.46
C VAL A 233 -5.71 1.97 21.04
N ARG A 234 -5.55 1.01 20.13
CA ARG A 234 -6.64 0.10 19.72
C ARG A 234 -7.19 -0.68 20.90
N SER A 235 -6.33 -1.18 21.78
CA SER A 235 -6.73 -1.93 22.96
C SER A 235 -7.55 -1.09 23.95
N ILE A 236 -7.20 0.18 24.15
CA ILE A 236 -7.82 1.03 25.19
C ILE A 236 -8.91 1.98 24.69
N ALA A 237 -8.94 2.32 23.40
CA ALA A 237 -9.84 3.32 22.81
C ALA A 237 -10.48 2.89 21.48
N GLY A 238 -10.27 1.64 21.05
CA GLY A 238 -10.82 1.08 19.83
C GLY A 238 -10.37 1.78 18.55
N GLU A 239 -11.05 1.48 17.44
CA GLU A 239 -10.69 2.06 16.13
C GLU A 239 -10.78 3.58 16.11
N ARG A 240 -11.78 4.16 16.79
CA ARG A 240 -11.93 5.61 16.85
C ARG A 240 -10.69 6.28 17.44
N GLY A 241 -10.16 5.74 18.55
CA GLY A 241 -8.93 6.23 19.15
C GLY A 241 -7.73 6.09 18.22
N VAL A 242 -7.65 4.98 17.45
CA VAL A 242 -6.58 4.78 16.46
C VAL A 242 -6.60 5.88 15.39
N TYR A 243 -7.78 6.23 14.87
CA TYR A 243 -7.89 7.32 13.91
C TYR A 243 -7.47 8.66 14.53
N GLU A 244 -8.03 9.01 15.68
CA GLU A 244 -7.81 10.31 16.34
C GLU A 244 -6.34 10.52 16.77
N HIS A 245 -5.70 9.47 17.31
CA HIS A 245 -4.38 9.60 17.94
C HIS A 245 -3.20 9.03 17.14
N VAL A 246 -3.47 8.30 16.04
CA VAL A 246 -2.43 7.65 15.23
C VAL A 246 -2.57 7.98 13.75
N ILE A 247 -3.70 7.66 13.12
CA ILE A 247 -3.84 7.80 11.65
C ILE A 247 -3.90 9.28 11.24
N LEU A 248 -4.86 10.06 11.74
CA LEU A 248 -5.02 11.47 11.35
C LEU A 248 -3.75 12.32 11.57
N PRO A 249 -2.97 12.13 12.66
CA PRO A 249 -1.74 12.89 12.86
C PRO A 249 -0.55 12.46 12.02
N THR A 250 -0.52 11.23 11.49
CA THR A 250 0.69 10.66 10.85
C THR A 250 0.52 10.31 9.38
N ASP A 251 -0.72 10.22 8.89
CA ASP A 251 -0.99 9.88 7.50
C ASP A 251 -0.51 11.01 6.57
N LYS A 252 0.44 10.66 5.67
CA LYS A 252 1.05 11.61 4.72
C LYS A 252 0.03 12.19 3.74
N THR A 253 -0.98 11.41 3.36
CA THR A 253 -2.04 11.84 2.42
C THR A 253 -2.94 12.88 3.09
N ILE A 254 -3.31 12.65 4.34
CA ILE A 254 -4.09 13.59 5.15
C ILE A 254 -3.29 14.87 5.40
N ALA A 255 -2.02 14.74 5.79
CA ALA A 255 -1.13 15.88 5.98
C ALA A 255 -1.04 16.74 4.71
N LYS A 256 -0.87 16.10 3.54
CA LYS A 256 -0.83 16.78 2.25
C LYS A 256 -2.16 17.45 1.90
N ALA A 257 -3.28 16.80 2.17
CA ALA A 257 -4.61 17.38 1.95
C ALA A 257 -4.82 18.64 2.80
N VAL A 258 -4.44 18.60 4.08
CA VAL A 258 -4.53 19.76 4.98
C VAL A 258 -3.60 20.90 4.52
N GLU A 259 -2.37 20.59 4.10
CA GLU A 259 -1.42 21.56 3.55
C GLU A 259 -2.02 22.31 2.35
N VAL A 260 -2.61 21.57 1.42
CA VAL A 260 -3.24 22.09 0.20
C VAL A 260 -4.46 22.96 0.54
N LEU A 261 -5.34 22.49 1.43
CA LEU A 261 -6.53 23.23 1.85
C LEU A 261 -6.22 24.51 2.62
N LYS A 262 -5.10 24.54 3.37
CA LYS A 262 -4.62 25.75 4.06
C LYS A 262 -4.03 26.81 3.13
N SER A 263 -3.89 26.51 1.84
CA SER A 263 -3.31 27.39 0.83
C SER A 263 -4.32 27.72 -0.29
N PRO A 264 -5.30 28.63 -0.07
CA PRO A 264 -6.37 28.91 -1.02
C PRO A 264 -5.88 29.27 -2.43
N ASP A 265 -4.80 30.04 -2.53
CA ASP A 265 -4.22 30.43 -3.83
C ASP A 265 -3.64 29.23 -4.58
N THR A 266 -2.94 28.33 -3.88
CA THR A 266 -2.39 27.10 -4.46
C THR A 266 -3.53 26.18 -4.91
N TYR A 267 -4.55 26.02 -4.08
CA TYR A 267 -5.73 25.22 -4.41
C TYR A 267 -6.46 25.80 -5.64
N ALA A 268 -6.71 27.11 -5.66
CA ALA A 268 -7.37 27.79 -6.77
C ALA A 268 -6.56 27.64 -8.07
N LYS A 269 -5.23 27.78 -8.02
CA LYS A 269 -4.34 27.54 -9.17
C LYS A 269 -4.41 26.11 -9.69
N MET A 270 -4.46 25.12 -8.81
CA MET A 270 -4.60 23.70 -9.20
C MET A 270 -5.98 23.40 -9.81
N MET A 271 -7.00 24.17 -9.44
CA MET A 271 -8.35 24.08 -9.98
C MET A 271 -8.58 24.94 -11.25
N GLN A 272 -7.61 25.77 -11.65
CA GLN A 272 -7.72 26.65 -12.81
C GLN A 272 -7.59 25.90 -14.15
N ALA A 273 -8.15 26.52 -15.19
CA ALA A 273 -8.41 25.91 -16.48
C ALA A 273 -7.17 25.58 -17.32
N GLY A 274 -7.24 24.46 -18.05
CA GLY A 274 -6.36 24.12 -19.16
C GLY A 274 -7.09 24.20 -20.52
N GLN A 275 -6.67 23.39 -21.51
CA GLN A 275 -7.33 23.35 -22.83
C GLN A 275 -8.78 22.86 -22.73
N LYS A 276 -9.70 23.55 -23.41
CA LYS A 276 -11.13 23.18 -23.43
C LYS A 276 -11.32 21.77 -24.01
N LYS A 277 -12.25 21.02 -23.40
CA LYS A 277 -12.82 19.77 -23.92
C LYS A 277 -13.23 19.97 -25.38
N ALA A 278 -12.74 19.13 -26.29
CA ALA A 278 -13.31 19.07 -27.64
C ALA A 278 -14.77 18.64 -27.51
N GLU A 279 -15.68 19.42 -28.09
CA GLU A 279 -17.10 19.04 -28.16
C GLU A 279 -17.21 17.74 -28.97
N LEU A 280 -17.90 16.74 -28.40
CA LEU A 280 -18.18 15.45 -29.03
C LEU A 280 -19.35 15.59 -30.01
#